data_AF-A0A6P2NKI2-F1
#
_entry.id   AF-A0A6P2NKI2-F1
#
_cell.length_a   1.000
_cell.length_b   1.000
_cell.length_c   1.000
_cell.angle_alpha   90.00
_cell.angle_beta   90.00
_cell.angle_gamma   90.00
#
_symmetry.space_group_name_H-M   'P 1'
#
loop_
_entity.id
_entity.type
_entity.pdbx_description
1 polymer ?
#
loop_
_entity_poly.entity_id
_entity_poly.type
_entity_poly.pdbx_seq_one_letter_code
_entity_poly.pdbx_strand_id
1 'polypeptide(L)' 'MKTSKFTEEQIAFALKQAELGTKVEEICRKLGITETTFYIYGLLPIANGS' A
#
# COMPACT_ATOMS: atom_id res chain seq x y z
N MET A 1 17.82 -7.98 10.68
CA MET A 1 16.79 -8.06 9.62
C MET A 1 15.49 -7.51 10.19
N LYS A 2 15.10 -6.27 9.86
CA LYS A 2 13.84 -5.69 10.36
C LYS A 2 12.74 -6.07 9.37
N THR A 3 12.05 -7.16 9.65
CA THR A 3 10.82 -7.53 8.95
C THR A 3 9.69 -6.58 9.39
N SER A 4 9.75 -5.32 8.98
CA SER A 4 8.58 -4.43 9.05
C SER A 4 7.68 -4.78 7.86
N LYS A 5 7.01 -5.93 7.96
CA LYS A 5 5.81 -6.19 7.17
C LYS A 5 4.83 -5.07 7.55
N PHE A 6 4.36 -4.32 6.56
CA PHE A 6 3.31 -3.33 6.74
C PHE A 6 2.17 -3.93 7.55
N THR A 7 1.69 -3.21 8.56
CA THR A 7 0.57 -3.70 9.37
C THR A 7 -0.71 -3.65 8.52
N GLU A 8 -1.65 -4.57 8.77
CA GLU A 8 -2.97 -4.54 8.10
C GLU A 8 -3.65 -3.18 8.25
N GLU A 9 -3.45 -2.50 9.37
CA GLU A 9 -3.94 -1.13 9.61
C GLU A 9 -3.38 -0.11 8.60
N GLN A 10 -2.11 -0.21 8.21
CA GLN A 10 -1.52 0.67 7.20
C GLN A 10 -2.09 0.41 5.81
N ILE A 11 -2.36 -0.85 5.48
CA ILE A 11 -2.97 -1.24 4.20
C ILE A 11 -4.44 -0.77 4.15
N ALA A 12 -5.20 -1.00 5.23
CA ALA A 12 -6.58 -0.53 5.34
C ALA A 12 -6.68 1.00 5.28
N PHE A 13 -5.74 1.71 5.90
CA PHE A 13 -5.66 3.18 5.81
C PHE A 13 -5.37 3.64 4.38
N ALA A 14 -4.43 2.98 3.68
CA ALA A 14 -4.09 3.28 2.29
C ALA A 14 -5.30 3.11 1.35
N LEU A 15 -6.01 2.00 1.49
CA LEU A 15 -7.22 1.69 0.71
C LEU A 15 -8.32 2.71 0.98
N LYS A 16 -8.59 3.02 2.26
CA LYS A 16 -9.60 4.01 2.66
C LYS A 16 -9.31 5.39 2.08
N GLN A 17 -8.04 5.84 2.11
CA GLN A 17 -7.65 7.14 1.54
C GLN A 17 -7.83 7.15 0.02
N ALA A 18 -7.49 6.05 -0.65
CA ALA A 18 -7.67 5.90 -2.10
C ALA A 18 -9.15 5.90 -2.51
N GLU A 19 -10.01 5.21 -1.75
CA GLU A 19 -11.48 5.24 -1.95
C GLU A 19 -12.07 6.65 -1.77
N LEU A 20 -11.50 7.44 -0.85
CA LEU A 20 -11.87 8.85 -0.64
C LEU A 20 -11.33 9.79 -1.73
N GLY A 21 -10.62 9.27 -2.74
CA GLY A 21 -10.05 10.05 -3.84
C GLY A 21 -8.72 10.74 -3.49
N THR A 22 -8.06 10.33 -2.40
CA THR A 22 -6.73 10.84 -2.06
C THR A 22 -5.72 10.32 -3.08
N LYS A 23 -4.84 11.20 -3.57
CA LYS A 23 -3.79 10.82 -4.52
C LYS A 23 -2.86 9.78 -3.88
N VAL A 24 -2.49 8.76 -4.66
CA VAL A 24 -1.57 7.70 -4.24
C VAL A 24 -0.25 8.27 -3.74
N GLU A 25 0.27 9.34 -4.35
CA GLU A 25 1.48 10.05 -3.91
C GLU A 25 1.40 10.55 -2.45
N GLU A 26 0.27 11.11 -2.04
CA GLU A 26 0.06 11.58 -0.67
C GLU A 26 -0.05 10.41 0.31
N ILE A 27 -0.74 9.34 -0.08
CA ILE A 27 -0.86 8.11 0.71
C ILE A 27 0.51 7.46 0.92
N CYS A 28 1.28 7.37 -0.17
CA CYS A 28 2.64 6.86 -0.26
C CYS A 28 3.56 7.61 0.71
N ARG A 29 3.51 8.94 0.67
CA ARG A 29 4.33 9.83 1.50
C ARG A 29 3.95 9.78 2.98
N LYS A 30 2.66 9.61 3.29
CA LYS A 30 2.12 9.54 4.67
C LYS A 30 2.42 8.20 5.34
N LEU A 31 2.42 7.12 4.56
CA LEU A 31 2.76 5.78 5.03
C LEU A 31 4.27 5.49 4.97
N GLY A 32 5.06 6.38 4.33
CA GLY A 32 6.49 6.18 4.11
C GLY A 32 6.79 5.00 3.17
N ILE A 33 5.88 4.73 2.24
CA ILE A 33 5.99 3.65 1.26
C ILE A 33 6.34 4.19 -0.11
N THR A 34 6.50 3.30 -1.09
CA THR A 34 6.59 3.67 -2.51
C THR A 34 5.28 3.34 -3.22
N GLU A 35 5.01 3.99 -4.34
CA GLU A 35 3.83 3.68 -5.16
C GLU A 35 3.82 2.20 -5.57
N THR A 36 4.99 1.62 -5.86
CA THR A 36 5.16 0.19 -6.12
C THR A 36 4.60 -0.66 -4.98
N THR A 37 4.94 -0.32 -3.73
CA THR A 37 4.41 -0.99 -2.54
C THR A 37 2.90 -0.85 -2.45
N PHE A 38 2.37 0.35 -2.71
CA PHE A 38 0.92 0.59 -2.71
C PHE A 38 0.20 -0.29 -3.75
N TYR A 39 0.73 -0.43 -4.97
CA TYR A 39 0.13 -1.30 -5.99
C TYR A 39 0.24 -2.78 -5.63
N ILE A 40 1.38 -3.23 -5.06
CA ILE A 40 1.57 -4.62 -4.61
C ILE A 40 0.54 -5.02 -3.56
N TYR A 41 0.22 -4.14 -2.60
CA TYR A 41 -0.76 -4.45 -1.54
C TYR A 41 -2.21 -4.07 -1.90
N GLY A 42 -2.40 -3.06 -2.75
CA GLY A 42 -3.70 -2.44 -2.98
C GLY A 42 -4.44 -2.91 -4.24
N LEU A 43 -3.74 -3.36 -5.28
CA LEU A 43 -4.40 -3.51 -6.59
C LEU A 43 -3.78 -4.52 -7.56
N LEU A 44 -2.65 -5.12 -7.24
CA LEU A 44 -2.00 -6.04 -8.16
C LEU A 44 -2.25 -7.48 -7.70
N PRO A 45 -3.17 -8.24 -8.35
CA PRO A 45 -3.08 -9.69 -8.40
C PRO A 45 -1.84 -10.07 -9.22
N ILE A 46 -0.63 -9.70 -8.77
CA ILE A 46 0.58 -10.35 -9.28
C ILE A 46 0.75 -11.66 -8.53
N ALA A 47 0.44 -12.73 -9.26
CA ALA A 47 1.16 -13.99 -9.29
C ALA A 47 1.40 -14.63 -7.90
N ASN A 48 0.71 -15.69 -7.50
CA ASN A 48 0.89 -17.02 -8.13
C ASN A 48 2.10 -17.07 -9.06
N GLY A 49 3.29 -16.83 -8.50
CA GLY A 49 4.55 -17.27 -9.04
C GLY A 49 4.90 -18.60 -8.38
N SER A 50 4.27 -19.67 -8.86
CA SER A 50 4.76 -21.04 -8.78
C SER A 50 5.14 -21.47 -10.18
#